data_AF-A0A6N6VLK9-F1
#
_entry.id   AF-A0A6N6VLK9-F1
#
_cell.length_a   1.000
_cell.length_b   1.000
_cell.length_c   1.000
_cell.angle_alpha   90.00
_cell.angle_beta   90.00
_cell.angle_gamma   90.00
#
_symmetry.space_group_name_H-M   'P 1'
#
loop_
_entity.id
_entity.type
_entity.pdbx_description
1 polymer ?
#
loop_
_entity_poly.entity_id
_entity_poly.type
_entity_poly.pdbx_seq_one_letter_code
_entity_poly.pdbx_strand_id
1 'polypeptide(L)' 'MADETKTSNLPERITVLAREFTPAAMEFHRRNMSEKGYRMEGQIVQRRFQMIEGLGAPKDLFDGELFYAATFVRKGDEQ' A
#
# COMPACT_ATOMS: atom_id res chain seq x y z
N MET A 1 -8.46 -19.11 26.81
CA MET A 1 -7.99 -19.88 25.64
C MET A 1 -8.49 -19.18 24.39
N ALA A 2 -7.61 -18.43 23.71
CA ALA A 2 -7.67 -18.05 22.30
C ALA A 2 -6.40 -17.25 21.99
N ASP A 3 -5.31 -17.99 21.78
CA ASP A 3 -4.32 -17.73 20.73
C ASP A 3 -3.85 -16.27 20.52
N GLU A 4 -2.96 -15.78 21.40
CA GLU A 4 -2.06 -14.63 21.12
C GLU A 4 -0.94 -15.04 20.14
N THR A 5 -1.28 -15.73 19.06
CA THR A 5 -0.29 -16.33 18.16
C THR A 5 -0.03 -15.43 16.96
N LYS A 6 1.14 -14.79 16.99
CA LYS A 6 1.91 -14.32 15.82
C LYS A 6 1.21 -13.30 14.89
N THR A 7 1.07 -12.05 15.32
CA THR A 7 0.95 -10.92 14.38
C THR A 7 2.26 -10.67 13.61
N SER A 8 3.35 -11.33 14.00
CA SER A 8 4.71 -11.12 13.47
C SER A 8 5.03 -11.77 12.12
N ASN A 9 4.12 -12.55 11.52
CA ASN A 9 4.35 -13.22 10.24
C ASN A 9 3.49 -12.70 9.07
N LEU A 10 2.70 -11.65 9.25
CA LEU A 10 1.94 -11.07 8.15
C LEU A 10 2.88 -10.24 7.26
N PRO A 11 2.82 -10.39 5.92
CA PRO A 11 3.66 -9.61 5.03
C PRO A 11 3.30 -8.12 5.13
N GLU A 12 4.31 -7.29 5.33
CA GLU A 12 4.18 -5.84 5.45
C GLU A 12 3.83 -5.25 4.10
N ARG A 13 2.82 -4.36 4.05
CA ARG A 13 2.38 -3.71 2.83
C ARG A 13 2.41 -2.20 2.97
N ILE A 14 2.91 -1.54 1.93
CA ILE A 14 2.93 -0.08 1.82
C ILE A 14 2.33 0.28 0.47
N THR A 15 1.34 1.17 0.46
CA THR A 15 0.78 1.72 -0.78
C THR A 15 1.22 3.17 -0.94
N VAL A 16 1.89 3.46 -2.04
CA VAL A 16 2.30 4.82 -2.42
C VAL A 16 1.23 5.40 -3.33
N LEU A 17 0.81 6.64 -3.04
CA LEU A 17 -0.16 7.39 -3.82
C LEU A 17 0.53 8.48 -4.63
N ALA A 18 0.23 8.57 -5.92
CA ALA A 18 0.75 9.61 -6.81
C ALA A 18 -0.37 10.21 -7.67
N ARG A 19 -0.32 11.52 -7.92
CA ARG A 19 -1.27 12.22 -8.80
C ARG A 19 -1.03 11.90 -10.28
N GLU A 20 0.23 11.67 -10.66
CA GLU A 20 0.63 11.44 -12.03
C GLU A 20 1.31 10.08 -12.18
N PHE A 21 1.01 9.38 -13.28
CA PHE A 21 1.69 8.15 -13.64
C PHE A 21 2.96 8.47 -14.42
N THR A 22 4.09 8.58 -13.73
CA THR A 22 5.39 8.76 -14.38
C THR A 22 6.26 7.50 -14.24
N PRO A 23 6.61 6.82 -15.34
CA PRO A 23 7.44 5.60 -15.29
C PRO A 23 8.77 5.79 -14.56
N ALA A 24 9.41 6.96 -14.73
CA ALA A 24 10.69 7.26 -14.08
C ALA A 24 10.58 7.38 -12.55
N ALA A 25 9.55 8.06 -12.03
CA ALA A 25 9.35 8.17 -10.58
C ALA A 25 8.92 6.83 -9.99
N MET A 26 8.11 6.06 -10.74
CA MET A 26 7.71 4.70 -10.34
C MET A 26 8.90 3.75 -10.28
N GLU A 27 9.82 3.82 -11.24
CA GLU A 27 11.05 3.02 -11.22
C GLU A 27 11.98 3.43 -10.07
N PHE A 28 12.11 4.72 -9.76
CA PHE A 28 12.87 5.17 -8.59
C PHE A 28 12.27 4.64 -7.28
N HIS A 29 10.95 4.78 -7.09
CA HIS A 29 10.27 4.23 -5.92
C HIS A 29 10.40 2.71 -5.87
N ARG A 30 10.26 2.01 -7.01
CA ARG A 30 10.46 0.57 -7.10
C ARG A 30 11.86 0.17 -6.70
N ARG A 31 12.91 0.84 -7.16
CA ARG A 31 14.30 0.55 -6.78
C ARG A 31 14.52 0.73 -5.28
N ASN A 32 14.14 1.87 -4.72
CA ASN A 32 14.26 2.14 -3.28
C ASN A 32 13.48 1.13 -2.43
N MET A 33 12.28 0.73 -2.87
CA MET A 33 11.47 -0.27 -2.17
C MET A 33 12.06 -1.67 -2.33
N SER A 34 12.59 -2.01 -3.51
CA SER A 34 13.30 -3.27 -3.77
C SER A 34 14.55 -3.42 -2.90
N GLU A 35 15.34 -2.35 -2.73
CA GLU A 35 16.49 -2.33 -1.82
C GLU A 35 16.09 -2.57 -0.36
N LYS A 36 14.88 -2.16 0.03
CA LYS A 36 14.29 -2.41 1.36
C LYS A 36 13.63 -3.79 1.48
N GLY A 37 13.72 -4.63 0.44
CA GLY A 37 13.14 -5.98 0.40
C GLY A 37 11.67 -6.05 -0.01
N TYR A 38 11.08 -4.94 -0.44
CA TYR A 38 9.71 -4.92 -0.94
C TYR A 38 9.64 -5.30 -2.42
N ARG A 39 8.51 -5.87 -2.82
CA ARG A 39 8.19 -6.17 -4.22
C ARG A 39 6.84 -5.55 -4.56
N MET A 40 6.66 -5.11 -5.80
CA MET A 40 5.38 -4.54 -6.23
C MET A 40 4.29 -5.62 -6.23
N GLU A 41 3.18 -5.36 -5.54
CA GLU A 41 2.02 -6.24 -5.44
C GLU A 41 0.96 -5.79 -6.47
N GLY A 42 0.87 -6.52 -7.59
CA GLY A 42 -0.13 -6.25 -8.63
C GLY A 42 0.20 -5.08 -9.56
N GLN A 43 -0.82 -4.52 -10.21
CA GLN A 43 -0.71 -3.41 -11.16
C GLN A 43 -1.00 -2.05 -10.50
N ILE A 44 -0.43 -0.97 -11.05
CA ILE A 44 -0.68 0.40 -10.59
C ILE A 44 -2.07 0.85 -11.04
N VAL A 45 -2.96 0.88 -10.05
CA VAL A 45 -4.38 1.26 -10.09
C VAL A 45 -4.68 2.74 -9.93
N GLN A 46 -5.41 3.45 -10.81
CA GLN A 46 -5.99 4.74 -10.44
C GLN A 46 -7.28 4.52 -9.62
N ARG A 47 -7.38 5.08 -8.41
CA ARG A 47 -8.50 4.86 -7.48
C ARG A 47 -8.86 6.13 -6.70
N ARG A 48 -10.13 6.26 -6.31
CA ARG A 48 -10.58 7.19 -5.25
C ARG A 48 -10.50 6.47 -3.92
N PHE A 49 -10.08 7.18 -2.88
CA PHE A 49 -9.92 6.62 -1.54
C PHE A 49 -10.99 7.15 -0.61
N GLN A 50 -11.54 6.26 0.23
CA GLN A 50 -12.52 6.63 1.23
C GLN A 50 -12.11 6.03 2.57
N MET A 51 -12.40 6.74 3.65
CA MET A 51 -12.17 6.27 5.02
C MET A 51 -13.49 6.24 5.77
N ILE A 52 -13.73 5.13 6.48
CA ILE A 52 -14.85 4.98 7.41
C ILE A 52 -14.25 4.98 8.81
N GLU A 53 -14.71 5.90 9.66
CA GLU A 53 -14.34 5.93 11.08
C GLU A 53 -15.58 5.60 11.93
N GLY A 54 -15.50 4.55 12.75
CA GLY A 54 -16.60 4.11 13.61
C GLY A 54 -17.83 3.65 12.83
N LEU A 55 -19.01 4.11 13.25
CA LEU A 55 -20.31 3.76 12.65
C LEU A 55 -20.78 4.79 11.59
N GLY A 56 -19.89 5.68 11.15
CA GLY A 56 -20.23 6.75 10.19
C GLY A 56 -20.25 6.29 8.73
N ALA A 57 -20.75 7.18 7.85
CA ALA A 57 -20.63 6.99 6.40
C ALA A 57 -19.17 7.14 5.92
N PRO A 58 -18.77 6.48 4.82
CA PRO A 58 -17.45 6.69 4.23
C PRO A 58 -17.26 8.15 3.81
N LYS A 59 -16.13 8.72 4.21
CA LYS A 59 -15.70 10.04 3.76
C LYS A 59 -14.65 9.89 2.68
N ASP A 60 -14.76 10.69 1.63
CA ASP A 60 -13.72 10.79 0.62
C ASP A 60 -12.43 11.31 1.25
N LEU A 61 -11.31 10.65 0.94
CA LEU A 61 -9.97 11.14 1.21
C LEU A 61 -9.50 11.95 0.00
N PHE A 62 -8.59 12.91 0.26
CA PHE A 62 -8.00 13.76 -0.78
C PHE A 62 -9.05 14.46 -1.65
N ASP A 63 -10.11 14.98 -1.02
CA ASP A 63 -11.22 15.68 -1.70
C ASP A 63 -11.93 14.87 -2.80
N GLY A 64 -11.78 13.54 -2.76
CA GLY A 64 -12.35 12.64 -3.77
C GLY A 64 -11.54 12.56 -5.06
N GLU A 65 -10.33 13.13 -5.11
CA GLU A 65 -9.43 13.04 -6.25
C GLU A 65 -8.97 11.58 -6.49
N LEU A 66 -8.62 11.31 -7.75
CA LEU A 66 -8.11 10.01 -8.16
C LEU A 66 -6.58 9.98 -8.05
N PHE A 67 -6.05 8.95 -7.41
CA PHE A 67 -4.60 8.73 -7.30
C PHE A 67 -4.20 7.38 -7.88
N TYR A 68 -3.02 7.33 -8.50
CA TYR A 68 -2.34 6.10 -8.82
C TYR A 68 -1.81 5.46 -7.55
N ALA A 69 -2.21 4.21 -7.32
CA ALA A 69 -1.88 3.42 -6.15
C ALA A 69 -0.88 2.33 -6.52
N ALA A 70 0.34 2.44 -6.01
CA ALA A 70 1.38 1.43 -6.15
C ALA A 70 1.57 0.72 -4.81
N THR A 71 1.10 -0.53 -4.70
CA THR A 71 1.25 -1.33 -3.48
C THR A 71 2.54 -2.15 -3.56
N PHE A 72 3.27 -2.15 -2.47
CA PHE A 72 4.52 -2.89 -2.28
C PHE A 72 4.37 -3.80 -1.08
N VAL A 73 4.78 -5.05 -1.22
CA VAL A 73 4.74 -6.06 -0.17
C VAL A 73 6.14 -6.54 0.16
N ARG A 74 6.47 -6.63 1.44
CA ARG A 74 7.68 -7.28 1.96
C ARG A 74 7.22 -8.50 2.75
N LYS A 75 7.66 -9.69 2.33
CA LYS A 75 7.46 -10.88 3.15
C LYS A 75 8.23 -10.67 4.46
N GLY A 76 7.55 -10.80 5.59
CA GLY A 76 8.26 -10.91 6.87
C GLY A 76 9.19 -12.11 6.80
N ASP A 77 10.39 -11.99 7.37
CA ASP A 77 11.37 -13.06 7.45
C ASP A 77 10.71 -14.35 7.99
N GLU A 78 10.47 -15.31 7.09
CA GLU A 78 10.26 -16.70 7.46
C GLU A 78 11.65 -17.29 7.72
N GLN A 79 12.11 -17.23 8.98
CA GLN A 79 13.18 -18.08 9.48
C GLN A 79 12.59 -19.28 10.20
#